data_AF-A0A5F1Y9S6-F1
#
_entry.id   AF-A0A5F1Y9S6-F1
#
_cell.length_a   1.000
_cell.length_b   1.000
_cell.length_c   1.000
_cell.angle_alpha   90.00
_cell.angle_beta   90.00
_cell.angle_gamma   90.00
#
_symmetry.space_group_name_H-M   'P 1'
#
loop_
_entity.id
_entity.type
_entity.pdbx_description
1 polymer ?
#
loop_
_entity_poly.entity_id
_entity_poly.type
_entity_poly.pdbx_seq_one_letter_code
_entity_poly.pdbx_strand_id
1 'polypeptide(L)'
;MNLPSTLFLLVPILFVFFCAPGSDSDGGDLLYVLSSTLQRQAFCEYPGAIRVENYGECFHPVGENMILDGNTDEPVSGTTVSAGTVLKCLMEGGGAGLWYDYDPVKADSKQPLSIVSSDYLSYFPLRLVGYPPGRTFACVPEAGSLIRAFQKIGSVP
;
A
#
# COMPACT_ATOMS: atom_id res chain seq x y z
N MET A 1 67.22 -17.39 -17.34
CA MET A 1 66.97 -17.72 -15.93
C MET A 1 66.70 -16.43 -15.18
N ASN A 2 65.69 -16.48 -14.30
CA ASN A 2 65.27 -15.48 -13.30
C ASN A 2 64.32 -14.36 -13.79
N LEU A 3 63.03 -14.69 -13.83
CA LEU A 3 61.96 -13.74 -13.51
C LEU A 3 61.93 -13.53 -11.98
N PRO A 4 61.79 -12.29 -11.49
CA PRO A 4 61.08 -12.03 -10.27
C PRO A 4 59.63 -11.65 -10.58
N SER A 5 58.75 -12.60 -10.27
CA SER A 5 57.33 -12.42 -10.01
C SER A 5 57.08 -11.20 -9.11
N THR A 6 56.34 -10.22 -9.59
CA THR A 6 55.80 -9.11 -8.79
C THR A 6 54.32 -8.94 -9.09
N LEU A 7 53.55 -9.79 -8.41
CA LEU A 7 52.31 -9.50 -7.70
C LEU A 7 51.61 -8.17 -8.07
N PHE A 8 50.59 -8.27 -8.92
CA PHE A 8 49.54 -7.26 -9.05
C PHE A 8 48.67 -7.30 -7.80
N LEU A 9 48.82 -6.32 -6.91
CA LEU A 9 47.85 -5.98 -5.86
C LEU A 9 47.65 -4.47 -5.89
N LEU A 10 46.72 -4.00 -6.73
CA LEU A 10 46.15 -2.67 -6.61
C LEU A 10 44.68 -2.83 -6.23
N VAL A 11 44.47 -2.84 -4.92
CA VAL A 11 43.18 -2.65 -4.25
C VAL A 11 42.65 -1.29 -4.69
N PRO A 12 41.47 -1.18 -5.33
CA PRO A 12 40.84 0.11 -5.49
C PRO A 12 40.35 0.54 -4.10
N ILE A 13 41.09 1.47 -3.51
CA ILE A 13 40.69 2.19 -2.30
C ILE A 13 39.37 2.88 -2.62
N LEU A 14 38.35 2.36 -1.95
CA LEU A 14 37.00 2.85 -1.83
C LEU A 14 37.01 4.32 -1.39
N PHE A 15 37.11 5.25 -2.34
CA PHE A 15 36.81 6.67 -2.11
C PHE A 15 35.30 6.84 -2.02
N VAL A 16 34.71 6.37 -0.91
CA VAL A 16 33.41 6.90 -0.48
C VAL A 16 33.69 8.28 0.08
N PHE A 17 33.59 9.29 -0.77
CA PHE A 17 33.30 10.64 -0.32
C PHE A 17 31.91 10.60 0.33
N PHE A 18 31.86 10.22 1.60
CA PHE A 18 30.77 10.60 2.48
C PHE A 18 30.83 12.13 2.58
N CYS A 19 30.01 12.80 1.76
CA CYS A 19 29.53 14.14 2.09
C CYS A 19 28.75 14.02 3.39
N ALA A 20 29.44 14.19 4.51
CA ALA A 20 28.82 14.54 5.78
C ALA A 20 28.53 16.06 5.72
N PRO A 21 27.27 16.50 5.75
CA PRO A 21 27.00 17.84 6.23
C PRO A 21 27.10 17.76 7.76
N GLY A 22 28.18 18.32 8.29
CA GLY A 22 28.17 18.75 9.69
C GLY A 22 27.28 19.97 9.81
N SER A 23 26.23 19.88 10.62
CA SER A 23 25.79 20.98 11.48
C SER A 23 24.73 20.46 12.46
N ASP A 24 24.88 20.86 13.71
CA ASP A 24 24.06 20.51 14.86
C ASP A 24 22.56 20.81 14.71
N SER A 25 21.77 20.10 15.53
CA SER A 25 20.32 20.19 15.80
C SER A 25 19.44 19.12 15.13
N ASP A 26 18.69 18.39 15.97
CA ASP A 26 17.62 17.41 15.67
C ASP A 26 18.00 16.01 15.15
N GLY A 27 18.86 15.32 15.89
CA GLY A 27 19.12 13.87 15.71
C GLY A 27 17.92 12.95 16.01
N GLY A 28 16.85 13.46 16.62
CA GLY A 28 15.62 12.70 16.87
C GLY A 28 14.73 12.58 15.63
N ASP A 29 14.63 13.66 14.85
CA ASP A 29 13.74 13.72 13.69
C ASP A 29 14.29 12.93 12.51
N LEU A 30 15.61 12.94 12.28
CA LEU A 30 16.19 12.19 11.17
C LEU A 30 16.03 10.67 11.35
N LEU A 31 16.22 10.15 12.56
CA LEU A 31 16.02 8.72 12.86
C LEU A 31 14.55 8.34 12.83
N TYR A 32 13.65 9.23 13.26
CA TYR A 32 12.20 9.02 13.15
C TYR A 32 11.72 9.00 11.69
N VAL A 33 12.22 9.92 10.86
CA VAL A 33 11.94 9.95 9.42
C VAL A 33 12.53 8.72 8.71
N LEU A 34 13.74 8.29 9.08
CA LEU A 34 14.34 7.08 8.50
C LEU A 34 13.56 5.82 8.89
N SER A 35 13.22 5.67 10.17
CA SER A 35 12.50 4.50 10.67
C SER A 35 11.08 4.41 10.11
N SER A 36 10.37 5.53 10.00
CA SER A 36 9.06 5.59 9.34
C SER A 36 9.17 5.30 7.84
N THR A 37 10.22 5.75 7.16
CA THR A 37 10.47 5.42 5.74
C THR A 37 10.78 3.94 5.54
N LEU A 38 11.63 3.35 6.40
CA LEU A 38 11.96 1.92 6.35
C LEU A 38 10.74 1.05 6.65
N GLN A 39 9.91 1.41 7.63
CA GLN A 39 8.65 0.71 7.89
C GLN A 39 7.71 0.80 6.69
N ARG A 40 7.57 1.99 6.06
CA ARG A 40 6.74 2.18 4.85
C ARG A 40 7.22 1.32 3.68
N GLN A 41 8.53 1.19 3.48
CA GLN A 41 9.08 0.31 2.45
C GLN A 41 8.91 -1.17 2.79
N ALA A 42 9.07 -1.55 4.07
CA ALA A 42 8.87 -2.94 4.51
C ALA A 42 7.45 -3.45 4.24
N PHE A 43 6.43 -2.59 4.30
CA PHE A 43 5.07 -2.97 3.91
C PHE A 43 4.92 -3.30 2.42
N CYS A 44 5.70 -2.66 1.53
CA CYS A 44 5.67 -2.97 0.11
C CYS A 44 6.21 -4.37 -0.19
N GLU A 45 7.18 -4.83 0.60
CA GLU A 45 7.81 -6.16 0.51
C GLU A 45 6.90 -7.28 1.04
N TYR A 46 5.80 -6.95 1.74
CA TYR A 46 4.89 -7.95 2.26
C TYR A 46 4.17 -8.70 1.10
N PRO A 47 4.05 -10.04 1.16
CA PRO A 47 3.36 -10.82 0.14
C PRO A 47 1.92 -10.34 -0.07
N GLY A 48 1.56 -10.02 -1.32
CA GLY A 48 0.23 -9.52 -1.65
C GLY A 48 -0.06 -8.07 -1.23
N ALA A 49 0.93 -7.33 -0.72
CA ALA A 49 0.76 -5.90 -0.47
C ALA A 49 0.49 -5.12 -1.75
N ILE A 50 -0.36 -4.11 -1.65
CA ILE A 50 -0.69 -3.20 -2.74
C ILE A 50 -0.03 -1.85 -2.51
N ARG A 51 0.24 -1.15 -3.60
CA ARG A 51 0.61 0.26 -3.59
C ARG A 51 -0.57 1.06 -4.12
N VAL A 52 -0.90 2.19 -3.50
CA VAL A 52 -1.97 3.07 -3.98
C VAL A 52 -1.40 4.36 -4.56
N GLU A 53 -2.11 4.96 -5.51
CA GLU A 53 -1.71 6.22 -6.16
C GLU A 53 -1.63 7.38 -5.17
N ASN A 54 -2.52 7.40 -4.17
CA ASN A 54 -2.54 8.44 -3.17
C ASN A 54 -1.34 8.28 -2.20
N TYR A 55 -0.42 9.23 -2.22
CA TYR A 55 0.82 9.26 -1.42
C TYR A 55 1.84 8.14 -1.67
N GLY A 56 1.57 7.22 -2.60
CA GLY A 56 2.48 6.13 -2.96
C GLY A 56 2.73 5.12 -1.83
N GLU A 57 1.87 5.08 -0.82
CA GLU A 57 1.98 4.20 0.35
C GLU A 57 1.60 2.76 0.02
N CYS A 58 2.17 1.82 0.78
CA CYS A 58 1.91 0.40 0.65
C CYS A 58 1.06 -0.11 1.82
N PHE A 59 0.16 -1.04 1.50
CA PHE A 59 -0.79 -1.63 2.43
C PHE A 59 -0.72 -3.15 2.32
N HIS A 60 -0.69 -3.84 3.46
CA HIS A 60 -0.71 -5.29 3.52
C HIS A 60 -2.16 -5.81 3.58
N PRO A 61 -2.44 -6.99 3.02
CA PRO A 61 -3.78 -7.56 3.10
C PRO A 61 -4.13 -7.90 4.55
N VAL A 62 -5.39 -7.66 4.94
CA VAL A 62 -5.98 -8.09 6.22
C VAL A 62 -7.32 -8.78 6.00
N GLY A 63 -7.87 -9.33 7.09
CA GLY A 63 -9.14 -10.05 7.13
C GLY A 63 -10.40 -9.16 7.02
N GLU A 64 -11.54 -9.78 7.33
CA GLU A 64 -12.87 -9.53 6.75
C GLU A 64 -13.67 -8.31 7.27
N ASN A 65 -13.07 -7.38 8.03
CA ASN A 65 -13.84 -6.39 8.81
C ASN A 65 -13.77 -4.94 8.30
N MET A 66 -13.19 -4.70 7.14
CA MET A 66 -13.07 -3.37 6.54
C MET A 66 -14.17 -3.08 5.52
N ILE A 67 -14.77 -4.12 4.92
CA ILE A 67 -15.82 -3.99 3.93
C ILE A 67 -17.13 -4.45 4.55
N LEU A 68 -18.12 -3.56 4.58
CA LEU A 68 -19.46 -3.87 5.07
C LEU A 68 -20.49 -3.79 3.95
N ASP A 69 -21.57 -4.55 4.07
CA ASP A 69 -22.77 -4.31 3.26
C ASP A 69 -23.37 -2.95 3.66
N GLY A 70 -23.60 -2.10 2.66
CA GLY A 70 -24.04 -0.73 2.89
C GLY A 70 -25.48 -0.59 3.38
N ASN A 71 -26.28 -1.66 3.30
CA ASN A 71 -27.66 -1.72 3.74
C ASN A 71 -27.81 -2.40 5.11
N THR A 72 -27.04 -3.45 5.39
CA THR A 72 -27.15 -4.21 6.66
C THR A 72 -26.05 -3.90 7.68
N ASP A 73 -24.97 -3.24 7.27
CA ASP A 73 -23.76 -3.02 8.08
C ASP A 73 -23.07 -4.31 8.56
N GLU A 74 -23.41 -5.45 7.96
CA GLU A 74 -22.75 -6.72 8.23
C GLU A 74 -21.40 -6.80 7.49
N PRO A 75 -20.35 -7.37 8.12
CA PRO A 75 -19.07 -7.61 7.46
C PRO A 75 -19.20 -8.49 6.23
N VAL A 76 -18.52 -8.08 5.16
CA VAL A 76 -18.40 -8.87 3.94
C VAL A 76 -17.22 -9.82 4.10
N SER A 77 -17.53 -11.02 4.58
CA SER A 77 -16.60 -12.15 4.67
C SER A 77 -16.28 -12.81 3.33
N GLY A 78 -17.15 -12.62 2.34
CA GLY A 78 -17.08 -13.35 1.08
C GLY A 78 -16.06 -12.80 0.08
N THR A 79 -15.38 -13.70 -0.65
CA THR A 79 -14.63 -13.35 -1.87
C THR A 79 -15.54 -12.99 -3.05
N THR A 80 -16.85 -13.21 -2.93
CA THR A 80 -17.85 -12.89 -3.96
C THR A 80 -18.99 -12.09 -3.36
N VAL A 81 -19.22 -10.90 -3.92
CA VAL A 81 -20.34 -10.01 -3.60
C VAL A 81 -21.23 -9.94 -4.83
N SER A 82 -22.56 -9.95 -4.65
CA SER A 82 -23.48 -9.81 -5.79
C SER A 82 -23.24 -8.49 -6.53
N ALA A 83 -23.37 -8.51 -7.86
CA ALA A 83 -23.28 -7.29 -8.66
C ALA A 83 -24.31 -6.25 -8.19
N GLY A 84 -23.86 -5.01 -8.01
CA GLY A 84 -24.71 -3.90 -7.58
C GLY A 84 -25.03 -3.87 -6.07
N THR A 85 -24.49 -4.77 -5.25
CA THR A 85 -24.54 -4.62 -3.79
C THR A 85 -23.90 -3.29 -3.39
N VAL A 86 -24.53 -2.57 -2.48
CA VAL A 86 -23.95 -1.34 -1.91
C VAL A 86 -22.88 -1.75 -0.92
N LEU A 87 -21.65 -1.24 -1.04
CA LEU A 87 -20.56 -1.55 -0.11
C LEU A 87 -20.08 -0.30 0.62
N LYS A 88 -19.73 -0.45 1.90
CA LYS A 88 -19.05 0.57 2.71
C LYS A 88 -17.62 0.13 2.97
N CYS A 89 -16.69 1.08 2.90
CA CYS A 89 -15.29 0.86 3.25
C CYS A 89 -14.98 1.60 4.55
N LEU A 90 -14.60 0.85 5.58
CA LEU A 90 -14.25 1.34 6.89
C LEU A 90 -12.86 0.86 7.29
N MET A 91 -12.18 1.66 8.08
CA MET A 91 -10.95 1.27 8.76
C MET A 91 -11.28 0.35 9.93
N GLU A 92 -10.32 -0.52 10.28
CA GLU A 92 -10.37 -1.25 11.54
C GLU A 92 -10.43 -0.23 12.70
N GLY A 93 -11.57 -0.16 13.41
CA GLY A 93 -11.86 0.91 14.37
C GLY A 93 -12.92 1.95 13.94
N GLY A 94 -13.51 1.80 12.76
CA GLY A 94 -14.73 2.52 12.36
C GLY A 94 -14.53 3.86 11.64
N GLY A 95 -13.29 4.24 11.32
CA GLY A 95 -13.02 5.43 10.51
C GLY A 95 -13.31 5.21 9.01
N ALA A 96 -13.35 6.29 8.23
CA ALA A 96 -13.61 6.20 6.79
C ALA A 96 -12.43 5.58 6.02
N GLY A 97 -12.72 4.68 5.08
CA GLY A 97 -11.76 4.21 4.10
C GLY A 97 -12.10 4.69 2.69
N LEU A 98 -11.16 4.49 1.77
CA LEU A 98 -11.22 4.84 0.35
C LEU A 98 -11.22 3.58 -0.51
N TRP A 99 -11.88 3.69 -1.66
CA TRP A 99 -11.97 2.61 -2.64
C TRP A 99 -10.93 2.77 -3.75
N TYR A 100 -10.23 1.67 -4.06
CA TYR A 100 -9.28 1.57 -5.16
C TYR A 100 -9.67 0.45 -6.12
N ASP A 101 -9.43 0.68 -7.40
CA ASP A 101 -9.57 -0.33 -8.45
C ASP A 101 -8.45 -1.35 -8.29
N TYR A 102 -8.80 -2.59 -7.91
CA TYR A 102 -7.82 -3.65 -7.71
C TYR A 102 -7.53 -4.35 -9.03
N ASP A 103 -6.38 -4.03 -9.61
CA ASP A 103 -5.81 -4.74 -10.76
C ASP A 103 -4.71 -5.69 -10.24
N PRO A 104 -4.87 -7.02 -10.38
CA PRO A 104 -3.89 -7.97 -9.88
C PRO A 104 -2.51 -7.79 -10.54
N VAL A 105 -2.45 -7.40 -11.82
CA VAL A 105 -1.18 -7.19 -12.53
C VAL A 105 -0.43 -6.00 -11.92
N LYS A 106 -1.15 -4.92 -11.60
CA LYS A 106 -0.58 -3.76 -10.91
C LYS A 106 -0.19 -4.08 -9.48
N ALA A 107 -1.03 -4.81 -8.75
CA ALA A 107 -0.75 -5.23 -7.38
C ALA A 107 0.53 -6.08 -7.29
N ASP A 108 0.66 -7.08 -8.16
CA ASP A 108 1.81 -8.01 -8.20
C ASP A 108 3.11 -7.29 -8.57
N SER A 109 3.03 -6.32 -9.49
CA SER A 109 4.16 -5.49 -9.90
C SER A 109 4.40 -4.25 -9.01
N LYS A 110 3.65 -4.10 -7.92
CA LYS A 110 3.72 -2.96 -6.98
C LYS A 110 3.52 -1.60 -7.66
N GLN A 111 2.80 -1.58 -8.77
CA GLN A 111 2.34 -0.36 -9.41
C GLN A 111 1.19 0.25 -8.60
N PRO A 112 1.08 1.59 -8.57
CA PRO A 112 0.01 2.26 -7.85
C PRO A 112 -1.37 1.90 -8.43
N LEU A 113 -2.26 1.45 -7.56
CA LEU A 113 -3.68 1.28 -7.84
C LEU A 113 -4.37 2.64 -7.86
N SER A 114 -5.27 2.81 -8.82
CA SER A 114 -6.03 4.04 -9.01
C SER A 114 -7.23 4.10 -8.08
N ILE A 115 -7.58 5.29 -7.65
CA ILE A 115 -8.82 5.52 -6.91
C ILE A 115 -10.02 5.16 -7.80
N VAL A 116 -11.07 4.57 -7.21
CA VAL A 116 -12.29 4.27 -7.96
C VAL A 116 -12.92 5.56 -8.49
N SER A 117 -13.43 5.52 -9.73
CA SER A 117 -14.15 6.65 -10.33
C SER A 117 -15.32 7.09 -9.45
N SER A 118 -15.52 8.41 -9.36
CA SER A 118 -16.68 9.00 -8.68
C SER A 118 -18.02 8.51 -9.20
N ASP A 119 -18.08 8.00 -10.44
CA ASP A 119 -19.30 7.42 -11.03
C ASP A 119 -19.81 6.20 -10.26
N TYR A 120 -18.91 5.51 -9.54
CA TYR A 120 -19.23 4.34 -8.73
C TYR A 120 -19.26 4.65 -7.24
N LEU A 121 -19.24 5.94 -6.86
CA LEU A 121 -19.19 6.37 -5.47
C LEU A 121 -20.42 7.21 -5.12
N SER A 122 -21.05 6.88 -4.00
CA SER A 122 -22.03 7.74 -3.34
C SER A 122 -21.38 8.34 -2.11
N TYR A 123 -21.42 9.67 -1.98
CA TYR A 123 -20.86 10.40 -0.83
C TYR A 123 -21.91 10.54 0.28
N PHE A 124 -21.49 10.52 1.55
CA PHE A 124 -22.30 10.61 2.79
C PHE A 124 -23.19 9.39 3.15
N PRO A 125 -22.61 8.30 3.70
CA PRO A 125 -21.19 7.98 3.81
C PRO A 125 -20.62 7.49 2.47
N LEU A 126 -19.29 7.45 2.33
CA LEU A 126 -18.63 6.96 1.11
C LEU A 126 -18.98 5.48 0.87
N ARG A 127 -19.75 5.22 -0.20
CA ARG A 127 -20.23 3.89 -0.58
C ARG A 127 -19.83 3.59 -2.01
N LEU A 128 -19.46 2.34 -2.28
CA LEU A 128 -19.29 1.82 -3.62
C LEU A 128 -20.66 1.35 -4.13
N VAL A 129 -21.13 1.92 -5.24
CA VAL A 129 -22.46 1.70 -5.82
C VAL A 129 -22.39 1.65 -7.34
N GLY A 130 -23.29 0.89 -7.98
CA GLY A 130 -23.41 0.89 -9.45
C GLY A 130 -22.17 0.43 -10.22
N TYR A 131 -21.23 -0.25 -9.56
CA TYR A 131 -20.03 -0.79 -10.19
C TYR A 131 -20.37 -2.00 -11.10
N PRO A 132 -19.64 -2.18 -12.22
CA PRO A 132 -19.91 -3.28 -13.13
C PRO A 132 -19.40 -4.62 -12.58
N PRO A 133 -19.99 -5.75 -13.02
CA PRO A 133 -19.46 -7.09 -12.72
C PRO A 133 -18.08 -7.31 -13.36
N GLY A 134 -17.34 -8.30 -12.86
CA GLY A 134 -16.00 -8.66 -13.32
C GLY A 134 -14.87 -7.74 -12.81
N ARG A 135 -15.19 -6.72 -12.01
CA ARG A 135 -14.18 -5.86 -11.37
C ARG A 135 -13.90 -6.32 -9.94
N THR A 136 -12.70 -5.99 -9.48
CA THR A 136 -12.22 -6.24 -8.11
C THR A 136 -11.89 -4.89 -7.49
N PHE A 137 -12.22 -4.71 -6.21
CA PHE A 137 -12.05 -3.44 -5.51
C PHE A 137 -11.36 -3.67 -4.17
N ALA A 138 -10.50 -2.73 -3.79
CA ALA A 138 -9.82 -2.71 -2.51
C ALA A 138 -10.31 -1.54 -1.65
N CYS A 139 -10.64 -1.85 -0.41
CA CYS A 139 -10.90 -0.90 0.65
C CYS A 139 -9.59 -0.63 1.41
N VAL A 140 -9.17 0.63 1.41
CA VAL A 140 -7.90 1.07 2.00
C VAL A 140 -8.18 2.21 2.97
N PRO A 141 -7.54 2.28 4.14
CA PRO A 141 -7.63 3.38 5.09
C PRO A 141 -7.35 4.73 4.45
N GLU A 142 -8.04 5.78 4.92
CA GLU A 142 -7.72 7.14 4.51
C GLU A 142 -6.28 7.52 4.88
N ALA A 143 -5.68 8.39 4.05
CA ALA A 143 -4.33 8.88 4.27
C ALA A 143 -4.20 9.55 5.64
N GLY A 144 -3.19 9.13 6.41
CA GLY A 144 -2.97 9.58 7.79
C GLY A 144 -3.29 8.52 8.85
N SER A 145 -3.95 7.42 8.47
CA SER A 145 -4.09 6.27 9.36
C SER A 145 -2.75 5.60 9.66
N LEU A 146 -2.51 5.24 10.93
CA LEU A 146 -1.37 4.38 11.31
C LEU A 146 -1.57 2.94 10.84
N ILE A 147 -2.80 2.58 10.48
CA ILE A 147 -3.17 1.24 10.02
C ILE A 147 -2.83 1.14 8.53
N ARG A 148 -1.89 0.26 8.19
CA ARG A 148 -1.43 -0.02 6.81
C ARG A 148 -2.01 -1.31 6.26
N ALA A 149 -3.29 -1.50 6.50
CA ALA A 149 -4.05 -2.68 6.14
C ALA A 149 -4.96 -2.41 4.93
N PHE A 150 -5.32 -3.42 4.15
CA PHE A 150 -6.43 -3.33 3.20
C PHE A 150 -7.23 -4.63 3.15
N GLN A 151 -8.51 -4.52 2.82
CA GLN A 151 -9.33 -5.66 2.42
C GLN A 151 -9.73 -5.48 0.96
N LYS A 152 -9.79 -6.57 0.20
CA LYS A 152 -10.40 -6.55 -1.13
C LYS A 152 -11.64 -7.42 -1.14
N ILE A 153 -12.64 -7.04 -1.92
CA ILE A 153 -13.61 -8.00 -2.43
C ILE A 153 -12.93 -8.78 -3.55
N GLY A 154 -13.29 -10.05 -3.75
CA GLY A 154 -12.85 -10.77 -4.94
C GLY A 154 -13.62 -10.32 -6.17
N SER A 155 -13.66 -11.16 -7.21
CA SER A 155 -14.38 -10.81 -8.44
C SER A 155 -15.86 -10.72 -8.16
N VAL A 156 -16.47 -9.60 -8.55
CA VAL A 156 -17.93 -9.45 -8.62
C VAL A 156 -18.41 -10.35 -9.78
N PRO A 157 -19.28 -11.35 -9.56
CA PRO A 157 -19.83 -12.19 -10.62
C PRO A 157 -20.82 -11.43 -11.51
#